data_AF-A0A559KCK3-F1
#
_entry.id   AF-A0A559KCK3-F1
#
_cell.length_a   1.000
_cell.length_b   1.000
_cell.length_c   1.000
_cell.angle_alpha   90.00
_cell.angle_beta   90.00
_cell.angle_gamma   90.00
#
_symmetry.space_group_name_H-M   'P 1'
#
loop_
_entity.id
_entity.type
_entity.pdbx_description
1 polymer ?
#
loop_
_entity_poly.entity_id
_entity_poly.type
_entity_poly.pdbx_seq_one_letter_code
_entity_poly.pdbx_strand_id
1 'polypeptide(L)'
;MLAQVKCQWCEAKDLKEKMTKEHPKGYIHLECLPKYIKDKEFKRIERDKKDKLAEKIAEIYELESIQMIPHQIWPYIEDIRNDSKLFGKLGKSYKNGIPYEGIEYTLEFCKDKIRLARKTVRFKNLQAELKYGLAIVRNNLADAKNHAINEKRRKELAEIQKNKSQEKIETKVEFKKKEVNNDISSFI
;
A
#
# COMPACT_ATOMS: atom_id res chain seq x y z
N MET A 1 10.83 41.91 -31.30
CA MET A 1 9.64 41.36 -30.62
C MET A 1 10.09 40.19 -29.75
N LEU A 2 9.86 40.23 -28.44
CA LEU A 2 10.13 39.09 -27.57
C LEU A 2 9.12 37.97 -27.86
N ALA A 3 9.59 36.74 -28.02
CA ALA A 3 8.72 35.60 -28.31
C ALA A 3 7.92 35.20 -27.06
N GLN A 4 6.60 35.21 -27.18
CA GLN A 4 5.69 34.68 -26.16
C GLN A 4 5.42 33.20 -26.40
N VAL A 5 5.41 32.39 -25.34
CA VAL A 5 5.15 30.95 -25.40
C VAL A 5 4.06 30.56 -24.39
N LYS A 6 3.32 29.48 -24.68
CA LYS A 6 2.21 28.98 -23.83
C LYS A 6 2.75 28.05 -22.74
N CYS A 7 2.36 28.29 -21.49
CA CYS A 7 2.63 27.41 -20.37
C CYS A 7 1.82 26.12 -20.50
N GLN A 8 2.48 24.96 -20.44
CA GLN A 8 1.81 23.66 -20.52
C GLN A 8 1.02 23.29 -19.25
N TRP A 9 1.24 24.00 -18.14
CA TRP A 9 0.59 23.72 -16.86
C TRP A 9 -0.66 24.58 -16.63
N CYS A 10 -0.55 25.91 -16.74
CA CYS A 10 -1.65 26.85 -16.49
C CYS A 10 -2.26 27.43 -17.76
N GLU A 11 -1.76 27.04 -18.93
CA GLU A 11 -2.23 27.49 -20.25
C GLU A 11 -2.08 28.98 -20.58
N ALA A 12 -1.64 29.81 -19.64
CA ALA A 12 -1.35 31.22 -19.88
C ALA A 12 -0.10 31.40 -20.76
N LYS A 13 -0.05 32.51 -21.51
CA LYS A 13 1.08 32.92 -22.34
C LYS A 13 1.96 33.89 -21.57
N ASP A 14 3.28 33.72 -21.65
CA ASP A 14 4.25 34.66 -21.09
C ASP A 14 5.51 34.70 -21.97
N LEU A 15 6.42 35.61 -21.64
CA LEU A 15 7.73 35.75 -22.28
C LEU A 15 8.55 34.48 -22.08
N LYS A 16 9.17 34.01 -23.16
CA LYS A 16 10.03 32.82 -23.15
C LYS A 16 11.12 32.84 -22.08
N GLU A 17 11.65 34.02 -21.73
CA GLU A 17 12.69 34.20 -20.72
C GLU A 17 12.23 33.89 -19.28
N LYS A 18 10.94 34.02 -19.00
CA LYS A 18 10.35 33.71 -17.68
C LYS A 18 9.92 32.23 -17.55
N MET A 19 10.28 31.41 -18.54
CA MET A 19 9.79 30.06 -18.69
C MET A 19 10.92 29.06 -18.89
N THR A 20 10.77 27.89 -18.30
CA THR A 20 11.71 26.78 -18.46
C THR A 20 11.20 25.75 -19.47
N LYS A 21 12.11 25.08 -20.15
CA LYS A 21 11.84 23.98 -21.10
C LYS A 21 12.05 22.59 -20.46
N GLU A 22 11.95 22.49 -19.14
CA GLU A 22 12.00 21.20 -18.42
C GLU A 22 10.82 20.26 -18.76
N HIS A 23 9.77 20.76 -19.41
CA HIS A 23 8.70 19.93 -19.91
C HIS A 23 9.06 19.35 -21.29
N PRO A 24 8.98 18.02 -21.49
CA PRO A 24 9.37 17.38 -22.75
C PRO A 24 8.55 17.83 -23.97
N LYS A 25 7.34 18.37 -23.74
CA LYS A 25 6.44 18.86 -24.80
C LYS A 25 6.25 20.39 -24.83
N GLY A 26 6.99 21.19 -24.06
CA GLY A 26 6.81 22.65 -24.09
C GLY A 26 7.49 23.45 -22.98
N TYR A 27 6.96 24.64 -22.72
CA TYR A 27 7.46 25.58 -21.71
C TYR A 27 6.53 25.61 -20.49
N ILE A 28 7.10 25.87 -19.31
CA ILE A 28 6.36 26.04 -18.04
C ILE A 28 6.92 27.28 -17.32
N HIS A 29 6.06 28.10 -16.70
CA HIS A 29 6.53 29.20 -15.85
C HIS A 29 7.36 28.67 -14.68
N LEU A 30 8.38 29.42 -14.26
CA LEU A 30 9.20 29.06 -13.10
C LEU A 30 8.35 28.83 -11.82
N GLU A 31 7.27 29.60 -11.64
CA GLU A 31 6.33 29.44 -10.52
C GLU A 31 5.42 28.20 -10.64
N CYS A 32 5.15 27.75 -11.87
CA CYS A 32 4.33 26.57 -12.13
C CYS A 32 5.16 25.27 -12.02
N LEU A 33 6.48 25.36 -12.17
CA LEU A 33 7.39 24.22 -12.18
C LEU A 33 7.32 23.37 -10.89
N PRO A 34 7.34 23.93 -9.67
CA PRO A 34 7.20 23.13 -8.45
C PRO A 34 5.86 22.38 -8.35
N LYS A 35 4.77 22.99 -8.84
CA LYS A 35 3.44 22.34 -8.85
C LYS A 35 3.42 21.18 -9.85
N TYR A 36 3.99 21.39 -11.03
CA TYR A 36 4.14 20.35 -12.05
C TYR A 36 4.98 19.16 -11.55
N ILE A 37 6.12 19.42 -10.92
CA ILE A 37 7.00 18.36 -10.39
C ILE A 37 6.26 17.53 -9.32
N LYS A 38 5.54 18.19 -8.41
CA LYS A 38 4.73 17.51 -7.38
C LYS A 38 3.62 16.64 -7.99
N ASP A 39 2.88 17.16 -8.97
CA ASP A 39 1.82 16.39 -9.64
C ASP A 39 2.37 15.22 -10.46
N LYS A 40 3.50 15.41 -11.15
CA LYS A 40 4.20 14.35 -11.88
C LYS A 40 4.63 13.23 -10.94
N GLU A 41 5.20 13.59 -9.79
CA GLU A 41 5.63 12.62 -8.79
C GLU A 41 4.44 11.89 -8.16
N PHE A 42 3.37 12.62 -7.82
CA PHE A 42 2.13 12.01 -7.33
C PHE A 42 1.56 10.99 -8.34
N LYS A 43 1.47 11.37 -9.62
CA LYS A 43 1.00 10.47 -10.69
C LYS A 43 1.91 9.26 -10.90
N ARG A 44 3.22 9.42 -10.71
CA ARG A 44 4.18 8.31 -10.77
C ARG A 44 3.92 7.33 -9.64
N ILE A 45 3.85 7.82 -8.41
CA ILE A 45 3.56 7.01 -7.22
C ILE A 45 2.21 6.28 -7.36
N GLU A 46 1.17 6.96 -7.83
CA GLU A 46 -0.14 6.36 -8.06
C GLU A 46 -0.11 5.25 -9.13
N ARG A 47 0.71 5.42 -10.18
CA ARG A 47 0.92 4.39 -11.20
C ARG A 47 1.64 3.18 -10.60
N ASP A 48 2.74 3.40 -9.88
CA ASP A 48 3.52 2.33 -9.26
C ASP A 48 2.65 1.48 -8.31
N LYS A 49 1.74 2.11 -7.56
CA LYS A 49 0.78 1.41 -6.69
C LYS A 49 -0.26 0.61 -7.48
N LYS A 50 -0.74 1.17 -8.60
CA LYS A 50 -1.67 0.46 -9.48
C LYS A 50 -1.01 -0.75 -10.15
N ASP A 51 0.25 -0.63 -10.53
CA ASP A 51 1.03 -1.70 -11.15
C ASP A 51 1.27 -2.84 -10.15
N LYS A 52 1.62 -2.52 -8.89
CA LYS A 52 1.71 -3.53 -7.81
C LYS A 52 0.39 -4.26 -7.57
N LEU A 53 -0.72 -3.55 -7.59
CA LEU A 53 -2.04 -4.17 -7.50
C LEU A 53 -2.29 -5.12 -8.69
N ALA A 54 -1.86 -4.73 -9.89
CA ALA A 54 -1.97 -5.55 -11.09
C ALA A 54 -1.16 -6.85 -10.98
N GLU A 55 0.08 -6.75 -10.50
CA GLU A 55 0.96 -7.89 -10.20
C GLU A 55 0.31 -8.83 -9.19
N LYS A 56 -0.26 -8.28 -8.12
CA LYS A 56 -0.94 -9.07 -7.08
C LYS A 56 -2.16 -9.81 -7.62
N ILE A 57 -2.94 -9.18 -8.49
CA ILE A 57 -4.07 -9.83 -9.17
C ILE A 57 -3.56 -10.97 -10.05
N ALA A 58 -2.54 -10.72 -10.88
CA ALA A 58 -1.95 -11.76 -11.73
C ALA A 58 -1.46 -12.96 -10.89
N GLU A 59 -0.80 -12.70 -9.76
CA GLU A 59 -0.33 -13.75 -8.83
C GLU A 59 -1.49 -14.60 -8.27
N ILE A 60 -2.54 -13.96 -7.74
CA ILE A 60 -3.66 -14.67 -7.10
C ILE A 60 -4.46 -15.52 -8.11
N TYR A 61 -4.58 -15.02 -9.33
CA TYR A 61 -5.31 -15.67 -10.42
C TYR A 61 -4.43 -16.58 -11.28
N GLU A 62 -3.14 -16.69 -10.96
CA GLU A 62 -2.16 -17.52 -11.68
C GLU A 62 -2.12 -17.18 -13.18
N LEU A 63 -2.15 -15.87 -13.50
CA LEU A 63 -2.03 -15.37 -14.86
C LEU A 63 -0.56 -15.31 -15.26
N GLU A 64 -0.24 -15.66 -16.50
CA GLU A 64 1.14 -15.61 -17.03
C GLU A 64 1.68 -14.18 -17.08
N SER A 65 0.81 -13.20 -17.25
CA SER A 65 1.20 -11.79 -17.33
C SER A 65 0.06 -10.85 -16.94
N ILE A 66 0.42 -9.62 -16.54
CA ILE A 66 -0.52 -8.55 -16.16
C ILE A 66 -1.43 -8.19 -17.33
N GLN A 67 -0.95 -8.34 -18.57
CA GLN A 67 -1.67 -8.03 -19.80
C GLN A 67 -2.90 -8.93 -20.00
N MET A 68 -2.96 -10.10 -19.34
CA MET A 68 -4.13 -10.97 -19.36
C MET A 68 -5.29 -10.45 -18.52
N ILE A 69 -5.08 -9.44 -17.67
CA ILE A 69 -6.14 -8.79 -16.90
C ILE A 69 -7.01 -7.98 -17.87
N PRO A 70 -8.31 -8.29 -18.03
CA PRO A 70 -9.18 -7.56 -18.93
C PRO A 70 -9.28 -6.08 -18.53
N HIS A 71 -9.14 -5.16 -19.50
CA HIS A 71 -9.20 -3.71 -19.24
C HIS A 71 -10.49 -3.26 -18.54
N GLN A 72 -11.57 -3.99 -18.74
CA GLN A 72 -12.87 -3.75 -18.12
C GLN A 72 -12.87 -3.95 -16.60
N ILE A 73 -11.81 -4.52 -16.02
CA ILE A 73 -11.66 -4.68 -14.56
C ILE A 73 -11.24 -3.37 -13.89
N TRP A 74 -10.46 -2.53 -14.56
CA TRP A 74 -9.97 -1.28 -13.97
C TRP A 74 -11.07 -0.33 -13.48
N PRO A 75 -12.17 -0.11 -14.23
CA PRO A 75 -13.30 0.67 -13.72
C PRO A 75 -13.90 0.14 -12.41
N TYR A 76 -13.93 -1.19 -12.19
CA TYR A 76 -14.42 -1.78 -10.95
C TYR A 76 -13.46 -1.54 -9.78
N ILE A 77 -12.16 -1.51 -10.04
CA ILE A 77 -11.16 -1.15 -9.04
C ILE A 77 -11.31 0.32 -8.65
N GLU A 78 -11.45 1.23 -9.63
CA GLU A 78 -11.73 2.65 -9.33
C GLU A 78 -13.07 2.83 -8.61
N ASP A 79 -14.06 1.99 -8.89
CA ASP A 79 -15.34 1.99 -8.18
C ASP A 79 -15.19 1.62 -6.71
N ILE A 80 -14.36 0.61 -6.42
CA ILE A 80 -14.01 0.25 -5.04
C ILE A 80 -13.27 1.40 -4.36
N ARG A 81 -12.33 2.06 -5.05
CA ARG A 81 -11.58 3.20 -4.50
C ARG A 81 -12.48 4.37 -4.16
N ASN A 82 -13.42 4.68 -5.04
CA ASN A 82 -14.29 5.85 -4.90
C ASN A 82 -15.59 5.56 -4.12
N ASP A 83 -15.83 4.31 -3.73
CA ASP A 83 -17.11 3.85 -3.19
C ASP A 83 -18.29 4.27 -4.07
N SER A 84 -18.15 4.05 -5.38
CA SER A 84 -19.15 4.45 -6.37
C SER A 84 -20.14 3.32 -6.72
N LYS A 85 -21.02 3.59 -7.70
CA LYS A 85 -22.29 2.88 -7.90
C LYS A 85 -22.19 1.52 -8.59
N LEU A 86 -21.07 1.11 -9.19
CA LEU A 86 -21.04 -0.10 -10.05
C LEU A 86 -21.27 -1.40 -9.27
N PHE A 87 -20.94 -1.44 -7.98
CA PHE A 87 -21.27 -2.55 -7.10
C PHE A 87 -22.46 -2.27 -6.13
N GLY A 88 -23.16 -1.13 -6.22
CA GLY A 88 -24.19 -0.68 -5.25
C GLY A 88 -23.61 0.26 -4.18
N LYS A 89 -24.34 0.65 -3.12
CA LYS A 89 -23.78 1.48 -2.01
C LYS A 89 -23.14 0.59 -0.94
N LEU A 90 -21.94 0.92 -0.45
CA LEU A 90 -21.42 0.31 0.79
C LEU A 90 -22.22 0.79 2.01
N GLY A 91 -22.36 -0.06 3.02
CA GLY A 91 -22.99 0.32 4.30
C GLY A 91 -22.15 1.30 5.14
N LYS A 92 -20.87 1.52 4.80
CA LYS A 92 -19.96 2.48 5.43
C LYS A 92 -19.22 3.24 4.34
N SER A 93 -19.44 4.56 4.27
CA SER A 93 -18.75 5.43 3.32
C SER A 93 -17.35 5.79 3.83
N TYR A 94 -16.35 5.65 2.97
CA TYR A 94 -14.98 6.08 3.26
C TYR A 94 -14.78 7.53 2.78
N LYS A 95 -14.61 8.48 3.70
CA LYS A 95 -14.53 9.93 3.39
C LYS A 95 -13.42 10.32 2.39
N ASN A 96 -12.34 9.55 2.30
CA ASN A 96 -11.16 9.86 1.48
C ASN A 96 -10.93 8.85 0.34
N GLY A 97 -11.91 7.98 0.06
CA GLY A 97 -11.72 6.82 -0.80
C GLY A 97 -10.76 5.77 -0.21
N ILE A 98 -10.56 4.68 -0.95
CA ILE A 98 -9.67 3.57 -0.56
C ILE A 98 -8.41 3.63 -1.43
N PRO A 99 -7.21 3.66 -0.84
CA PRO A 99 -5.96 3.65 -1.60
C PRO A 99 -5.73 2.27 -2.24
N TYR A 100 -4.95 2.21 -3.32
CA TYR A 100 -4.65 0.96 -4.03
C TYR A 100 -4.05 -0.10 -3.10
N GLU A 101 -3.15 0.30 -2.20
CA GLU A 101 -2.51 -0.58 -1.23
C GLU A 101 -3.53 -1.20 -0.27
N GLY A 102 -4.63 -0.49 0.02
CA GLY A 102 -5.72 -1.03 0.82
C GLY A 102 -6.48 -2.14 0.09
N ILE A 103 -6.69 -1.98 -1.22
CA ILE A 103 -7.29 -3.00 -2.08
C ILE A 103 -6.35 -4.19 -2.22
N GLU A 104 -5.06 -3.94 -2.47
CA GLU A 104 -4.00 -4.95 -2.56
C GLU A 104 -3.94 -5.81 -1.28
N TYR A 105 -3.91 -5.16 -0.12
CA TYR A 105 -3.93 -5.86 1.16
C TYR A 105 -5.18 -6.71 1.33
N THR A 106 -6.34 -6.18 0.92
CA THR A 106 -7.62 -6.89 1.04
C THR A 106 -7.71 -8.08 0.09
N LEU A 107 -7.11 -7.98 -1.11
CA LEU A 107 -6.95 -9.10 -2.03
C LEU A 107 -6.14 -10.22 -1.40
N GLU A 108 -4.99 -9.91 -0.79
CA GLU A 108 -4.16 -10.90 -0.10
C GLU A 108 -4.92 -11.49 1.11
N PHE A 109 -5.60 -10.66 1.91
CA PHE A 109 -6.43 -11.12 3.02
C PHE A 109 -7.56 -12.06 2.58
N CYS A 110 -8.10 -11.87 1.37
CA CYS A 110 -9.17 -12.70 0.80
C CYS A 110 -8.68 -13.80 -0.13
N LYS A 111 -7.36 -14.02 -0.25
CA LYS A 111 -6.75 -14.92 -1.25
C LYS A 111 -7.36 -16.32 -1.23
N ASP A 112 -7.53 -16.90 -0.05
CA ASP A 112 -8.10 -18.24 0.09
C ASP A 112 -9.59 -18.29 -0.27
N LYS A 113 -10.36 -17.25 0.08
CA LYS A 113 -11.78 -17.14 -0.31
C LYS A 113 -11.91 -17.04 -1.83
N ILE A 114 -11.03 -16.25 -2.47
CA ILE A 114 -10.99 -16.10 -3.93
C ILE A 114 -10.61 -17.45 -4.55
N ARG A 115 -9.53 -18.09 -4.11
CA ARG A 115 -9.10 -19.41 -4.61
C ARG A 115 -10.16 -20.48 -4.47
N LEU A 116 -10.88 -20.50 -3.35
CA LEU A 116 -12.00 -21.43 -3.16
C LEU A 116 -13.13 -21.15 -4.16
N ALA A 117 -13.53 -19.87 -4.32
CA ALA A 117 -14.55 -19.48 -5.27
C ALA A 117 -14.19 -19.87 -6.72
N ARG A 118 -12.92 -19.71 -7.12
CA ARG A 118 -12.40 -20.15 -8.43
C ARG A 118 -12.61 -21.65 -8.68
N LYS A 119 -12.48 -22.47 -7.64
CA LYS A 119 -12.63 -23.94 -7.73
C LYS A 119 -14.09 -24.40 -7.70
N THR A 120 -14.96 -23.68 -7.00
CA THR A 120 -16.34 -24.13 -6.74
C THR A 120 -17.37 -23.50 -7.67
N VAL A 121 -17.13 -22.27 -8.14
CA VAL A 121 -18.06 -21.53 -8.99
C VAL A 121 -17.67 -21.72 -10.46
N ARG A 122 -18.65 -22.06 -11.31
CA ARG A 122 -18.46 -22.13 -12.75
C ARG A 122 -18.58 -20.75 -13.38
N PHE A 123 -17.45 -20.07 -13.53
CA PHE A 123 -17.39 -18.78 -14.23
C PHE A 123 -17.44 -18.95 -15.75
N LYS A 124 -18.12 -18.02 -16.43
CA LYS A 124 -18.22 -18.02 -17.90
C LYS A 124 -16.91 -17.63 -18.58
N ASN A 125 -16.14 -16.75 -17.95
CA ASN A 125 -14.86 -16.23 -18.42
C ASN A 125 -14.08 -15.61 -17.26
N LEU A 126 -12.80 -15.35 -17.49
CA LEU A 126 -11.89 -14.71 -16.52
C LEU A 126 -12.43 -13.35 -16.03
N GLN A 127 -13.11 -12.59 -16.90
CA GLN A 127 -13.68 -11.31 -16.51
C GLN A 127 -14.75 -11.46 -15.42
N ALA A 128 -15.65 -12.45 -15.54
CA ALA A 128 -16.68 -12.71 -14.54
C ALA A 128 -16.07 -13.19 -13.22
N GLU A 129 -15.01 -13.99 -13.30
CA GLU A 129 -14.24 -14.49 -12.16
C GLU A 129 -13.56 -13.35 -11.39
N LEU A 130 -12.84 -12.47 -12.09
CA LEU A 130 -12.18 -11.29 -11.52
C LEU A 130 -13.20 -10.32 -10.89
N LYS A 131 -14.34 -10.08 -11.56
CA LYS A 131 -15.42 -9.26 -10.99
C LYS A 131 -15.96 -9.85 -9.70
N TYR A 132 -16.13 -11.18 -9.64
CA TYR A 132 -16.60 -11.86 -8.44
C TYR A 132 -15.60 -11.74 -7.31
N GLY A 133 -14.30 -11.97 -7.57
CA GLY A 133 -13.27 -11.78 -6.55
C GLY A 133 -13.15 -10.33 -6.07
N LEU A 134 -13.32 -9.34 -6.95
CA LEU A 134 -13.41 -7.93 -6.54
C LEU A 134 -14.63 -7.63 -5.66
N ALA A 135 -15.77 -8.32 -5.89
CA ALA A 135 -16.92 -8.21 -4.99
C ALA A 135 -16.63 -8.81 -3.60
N ILE A 136 -15.89 -9.93 -3.52
CA ILE A 136 -15.41 -10.48 -2.24
C ILE A 136 -14.53 -9.46 -1.53
N VAL A 137 -13.53 -8.90 -2.24
CA VAL A 137 -12.63 -7.87 -1.70
C VAL A 137 -13.43 -6.71 -1.14
N ARG A 138 -14.35 -6.17 -1.93
CA ARG A 138 -15.20 -5.05 -1.52
C ARG A 138 -15.94 -5.33 -0.21
N ASN A 139 -16.53 -6.51 -0.06
CA ASN A 139 -17.28 -6.88 1.13
C ASN A 139 -16.40 -7.07 2.38
N ASN A 140 -15.10 -7.33 2.21
CA ASN A 140 -14.17 -7.60 3.30
C ASN A 140 -13.21 -6.43 3.59
N LEU A 141 -13.36 -5.28 2.93
CA LEU A 141 -12.50 -4.10 3.11
C LEU A 141 -12.41 -3.63 4.58
N ALA A 142 -13.55 -3.59 5.27
CA ALA A 142 -13.58 -3.14 6.67
C ALA A 142 -12.84 -4.11 7.59
N ASP A 143 -13.04 -5.41 7.38
CA ASP A 143 -12.41 -6.46 8.16
C ASP A 143 -10.91 -6.50 7.91
N ALA A 144 -10.49 -6.40 6.65
CA ALA A 144 -9.09 -6.32 6.26
C ALA A 144 -8.40 -5.08 6.85
N LYS A 145 -9.07 -3.92 6.86
CA LYS A 145 -8.55 -2.70 7.50
C LYS A 145 -8.35 -2.90 9.00
N ASN A 146 -9.33 -3.46 9.70
CA ASN A 146 -9.22 -3.74 11.13
C ASN A 146 -8.11 -4.75 11.42
N HIS A 147 -8.00 -5.79 10.59
CA HIS A 147 -6.93 -6.77 10.67
C HIS A 147 -5.55 -6.12 10.50
N ALA A 148 -5.37 -5.23 9.50
CA ALA A 148 -4.12 -4.50 9.28
C ALA A 148 -3.73 -3.61 10.48
N ILE A 149 -4.69 -2.94 11.10
CA ILE A 149 -4.45 -2.12 12.30
C ILE A 149 -4.00 -2.99 13.47
N ASN A 150 -4.68 -4.11 13.70
CA ASN A 150 -4.33 -5.04 14.77
C ASN A 150 -2.96 -5.68 14.55
N GLU A 151 -2.63 -6.05 13.32
CA GLU A 151 -1.31 -6.56 12.94
C GLU A 151 -0.19 -5.56 13.22
N LYS A 152 -0.38 -4.28 12.87
CA LYS A 152 0.59 -3.23 13.19
C LYS A 152 0.79 -3.09 14.70
N ARG A 153 -0.31 -3.02 15.45
CA ARG A 153 -0.25 -2.94 16.91
C ARG A 153 0.45 -4.15 17.53
N ARG A 154 0.20 -5.36 17.01
CA ARG A 154 0.90 -6.59 17.46
C ARG A 154 2.40 -6.51 17.20
N LYS A 155 2.82 -6.03 16.03
CA LYS A 155 4.24 -5.87 15.68
C LYS A 155 4.93 -4.83 16.56
N GLU A 156 4.30 -3.67 16.77
CA GLU A 156 4.81 -2.63 17.67
C GLU A 156 4.98 -3.15 19.10
N LEU A 157 3.99 -3.88 19.63
CA LEU A 157 4.08 -4.49 20.96
C LEU A 157 5.18 -5.55 21.04
N ALA A 158 5.37 -6.35 19.99
CA ALA A 158 6.43 -7.35 19.93
C ALA A 158 7.83 -6.70 19.90
N GLU A 159 7.99 -5.59 19.17
CA GLU A 159 9.25 -4.82 19.15
C GLU A 159 9.56 -4.20 20.52
N ILE A 160 8.56 -3.62 21.20
CA ILE A 160 8.72 -3.11 22.56
C ILE A 160 9.12 -4.23 23.53
N GLN A 161 8.54 -5.43 23.39
CA GLN A 161 8.91 -6.58 24.23
C GLN A 161 10.33 -7.08 23.95
N LYS A 162 10.75 -7.11 22.69
CA LYS A 162 12.14 -7.46 22.30
C LYS A 162 13.15 -6.46 22.87
N ASN A 163 12.86 -5.17 22.78
CA ASN A 163 13.76 -4.14 23.31
C ASN A 163 13.84 -4.19 24.85
N LYS A 164 12.70 -4.38 25.54
CA LYS A 164 12.69 -4.57 27.01
C LYS A 164 13.40 -5.84 27.48
N SER A 165 13.44 -6.89 26.65
CA SER A 165 14.17 -8.11 26.98
C SER A 165 15.68 -7.98 26.72
N GLN A 166 16.10 -7.15 25.75
CA GLN A 166 17.51 -6.77 25.57
C GLN A 166 18.04 -5.90 26.72
N GLU A 167 17.29 -4.89 27.17
CA GLU A 167 17.68 -4.06 28.32
C GLU A 167 17.86 -4.87 29.62
N LYS A 168 17.02 -5.91 29.84
CA LYS A 168 17.15 -6.80 31.01
C LYS A 168 18.36 -7.72 30.98
N ILE A 169 19.00 -7.93 29.82
CA ILE A 169 20.20 -8.78 29.70
C ILE A 169 21.45 -7.97 30.11
N GLU A 170 21.48 -6.66 29.87
CA GLU A 170 22.59 -5.80 30.29
C GLU A 170 22.65 -5.61 31.82
N THR A 171 21.55 -5.87 32.55
CA THR A 171 21.48 -5.74 34.01
C THR A 171 21.59 -7.08 34.77
N LYS A 172 22.43 -8.03 34.33
CA LYS A 172 22.69 -9.28 35.06
C LYS A 172 24.05 -9.30 35.79
N VAL A 173 24.02 -8.65 36.96
CA VAL A 173 24.56 -9.05 38.29
C VAL A 173 25.93 -9.73 38.37
N GLU A 174 26.94 -8.97 38.82
CA GLU A 174 28.15 -9.51 39.45
C GLU A 174 27.79 -10.16 40.80
N PHE A 175 27.85 -11.48 40.89
CA PHE A 175 27.80 -12.17 42.18
C PHE A 175 29.21 -12.21 42.81
N LYS A 176 29.44 -11.43 43.87
CA LYS A 176 30.60 -11.64 44.75
C LYS A 176 30.47 -12.97 45.48
N LYS A 177 31.32 -13.94 45.15
CA LYS A 177 31.49 -15.16 45.96
C LYS A 177 32.02 -14.75 47.34
N LYS A 178 31.30 -15.12 48.41
CA LYS A 178 31.86 -15.16 49.77
C LYS A 178 32.70 -16.43 49.89
N GLU A 179 33.99 -16.26 50.20
CA GLU A 179 34.85 -17.37 50.61
C GLU A 179 34.38 -17.88 51.97
N VAL A 180 34.04 -19.16 52.04
CA VAL A 180 33.77 -19.87 53.29
C VAL A 180 35.08 -20.50 53.71
N ASN A 181 35.71 -19.93 54.74
CA ASN A 181 36.94 -20.47 55.32
C ASN A 181 36.52 -21.44 56.44
N ASN A 182 36.54 -22.74 56.15
CA ASN A 182 36.29 -23.79 57.14
C ASN A 182 37.62 -24.19 57.79
N ASP A 183 37.98 -23.49 58.86
CA ASP A 183 39.08 -23.88 59.75
C ASP A 183 38.51 -24.71 60.91
N ILE A 184 38.87 -26.00 60.97
CA ILE A 184 38.40 -26.97 61.98
C ILE A 184 39.50 -27.26 63.01
N SER A 185 40.49 -26.37 63.14
CA SER A 185 41.67 -26.55 63.99
C SER A 185 41.42 -26.37 65.50
N SER A 186 40.17 -26.24 65.95
CA SER A 186 39.81 -26.09 67.38
C SER A 186 39.12 -27.30 68.01
N PHE A 187 39.11 -28.46 67.35
CA PHE A 187 38.47 -29.70 67.85
C PHE A 187 39.39 -30.93 67.90
N ILE A 188 40.66 -30.76 68.32
CA ILE A 188 41.51 -31.87 68.80
C ILE A 188 42.15 -31.48 70.12
#